data_AF-A0A831RH09-F1
#
_entry.id   AF-A0A831RH09-F1
#
_cell.length_a   1.000
_cell.length_b   1.000
_cell.length_c   1.000
_cell.angle_alpha   90.00
_cell.angle_beta   90.00
_cell.angle_gamma   90.00
#
_symmetry.space_group_name_H-M   'P 1'
#
loop_
_entity.id
_entity.type
_entity.pdbx_description
1 polymer ?
#
loop_
_entity_poly.entity_id
_entity_poly.type
_entity_poly.pdbx_seq_one_letter_code
_entity_poly.pdbx_strand_id
1 'polypeptide(L)'
;NRGRMPRRLAEQAVAMARKLVGTLGLRGMHGLDFMLDGQGPVVLELNPRPGAALALWDTAWPVGGLGAHVAACRGGPALPARPVTVTGMRIVYAARSCRVDRSWRWPRWCRDLPGPGAWIGQGAPICTIFASGATVRQVEESLRRRLGWLERQFQNHCRTEVETE
;
A
#
# COMPACT_ATOMS: atom_id res chain seq x y z
N ASN A 1 3.07 1.69 10.83
CA ASN A 1 3.50 0.99 12.04
C ASN A 1 4.93 1.45 12.36
N ARG A 2 5.17 2.12 13.50
CA ARG A 2 6.45 2.79 13.83
C ARG A 2 7.37 1.95 14.72
N GLY A 3 6.94 0.76 15.13
CA GLY A 3 7.76 -0.14 15.95
C GLY A 3 8.94 -0.68 15.13
N ARG A 4 10.17 -0.39 15.55
CA ARG A 4 11.32 -1.20 15.10
C ARG A 4 11.19 -2.57 15.75
N MET A 5 10.94 -3.58 14.94
CA MET A 5 10.95 -4.96 15.38
C MET A 5 12.41 -5.38 15.66
N PRO A 6 12.74 -5.91 16.85
CA PRO A 6 14.05 -6.51 17.09
C PRO A 6 14.37 -7.57 16.06
N ARG A 7 15.60 -7.59 15.55
CA ARG A 7 16.03 -8.48 14.46
C ARG A 7 15.71 -9.94 14.74
N ARG A 8 15.95 -10.41 15.96
CA ARG A 8 15.66 -11.78 16.40
C ARG A 8 14.18 -12.14 16.22
N LEU A 9 13.26 -11.24 16.60
CA LEU A 9 11.82 -11.48 16.47
C LEU A 9 11.42 -11.49 14.99
N ALA A 10 12.01 -10.62 14.17
CA ALA A 10 11.76 -10.60 12.73
C ALA A 10 12.21 -11.91 12.06
N GLU A 11 13.40 -12.41 12.44
CA GLU A 11 13.92 -13.69 11.96
C GLU A 11 13.02 -14.87 12.36
N GLN A 12 12.47 -14.86 13.58
CA GLN A 12 11.49 -15.85 14.04
C GLN A 12 10.20 -15.81 13.20
N ALA A 13 9.63 -14.63 12.96
CA ALA A 13 8.43 -14.48 12.13
C ALA A 13 8.68 -14.95 10.69
N VAL A 14 9.85 -14.65 10.11
CA VAL A 14 10.26 -15.14 8.79
C VAL A 14 10.39 -16.65 8.76
N ALA A 15 10.96 -17.27 9.81
CA ALA A 15 11.06 -18.72 9.92
C ALA A 15 9.68 -19.39 9.99
N MET A 16 8.74 -18.83 10.76
CA MET A 16 7.35 -19.30 10.82
C MET A 16 6.66 -19.20 9.45
N ALA A 17 6.81 -18.06 8.76
CA ALA A 17 6.28 -17.87 7.41
C ALA A 17 6.81 -18.93 6.43
N ARG A 18 8.13 -19.17 6.42
CA ARG A 18 8.78 -20.16 5.55
C ARG A 18 8.28 -21.57 5.82
N LYS A 19 8.13 -21.95 7.11
CA LYS A 19 7.59 -23.26 7.50
C LYS A 19 6.16 -23.43 6.98
N LEU A 20 5.29 -22.45 7.21
CA LEU A 20 3.89 -22.50 6.75
C LEU A 20 3.78 -22.59 5.22
N VAL A 21 4.49 -21.73 4.50
CA VAL A 21 4.52 -21.74 3.03
C VAL A 21 5.00 -23.08 2.48
N GLY A 22 6.06 -23.65 3.08
CA GLY A 22 6.60 -24.96 2.69
C GLY A 22 5.62 -26.10 2.97
N THR A 23 5.04 -26.16 4.17
CA THR A 23 4.08 -27.20 4.57
C THR A 23 2.81 -27.18 3.72
N LEU A 24 2.33 -25.99 3.36
CA LEU A 24 1.09 -25.81 2.59
C LEU A 24 1.32 -25.83 1.07
N GLY A 25 2.57 -25.97 0.61
CA GLY A 25 2.90 -25.95 -0.82
C GLY A 25 2.56 -24.63 -1.52
N LEU A 26 2.52 -23.52 -0.77
CA LEU A 26 2.14 -22.22 -1.31
C LEU A 26 3.23 -21.66 -2.23
N ARG A 27 2.79 -20.96 -3.29
CA ARG A 27 3.67 -20.34 -4.28
C ARG A 27 3.35 -18.87 -4.45
N GLY A 28 4.40 -18.06 -4.65
CA GLY A 28 4.28 -16.63 -4.87
C GLY A 28 4.42 -15.82 -3.59
N MET A 29 3.63 -14.75 -3.47
CA MET A 29 3.71 -13.79 -2.38
C MET A 29 2.47 -13.90 -1.50
N HIS A 30 2.70 -13.88 -0.19
CA HIS A 30 1.68 -14.11 0.82
C HIS A 30 1.83 -13.09 1.95
N GLY A 31 0.73 -12.74 2.59
CA GLY A 31 0.73 -11.95 3.82
C GLY A 31 0.79 -12.87 5.03
N LEU A 32 1.56 -12.50 6.06
CA LEU A 32 1.52 -13.15 7.36
C LEU A 32 1.25 -12.08 8.41
N ASP A 33 0.11 -12.19 9.08
CA ASP A 33 -0.25 -11.34 10.19
C ASP A 33 0.07 -12.05 11.50
N PHE A 34 0.74 -11.33 12.40
CA PHE A 34 1.21 -11.85 13.68
C PHE A 34 1.21 -10.74 14.74
N MET A 35 1.15 -11.12 16.01
CA MET A 35 1.35 -10.23 17.15
C MET A 35 2.62 -10.57 17.90
N LEU A 36 3.15 -9.63 18.68
CA LEU A 36 4.23 -9.90 19.63
C LEU A 36 3.62 -10.05 21.03
N ASP A 37 3.84 -11.18 21.70
CA ASP A 37 3.25 -11.49 23.01
C ASP A 37 4.24 -11.45 24.18
N GLY A 38 5.35 -10.72 24.04
CA GLY A 38 6.44 -10.68 25.02
C GLY A 38 7.35 -11.92 24.99
N GLN A 39 6.85 -13.07 24.55
CA GLN A 39 7.63 -14.31 24.35
C GLN A 39 8.09 -14.47 22.90
N GLY A 40 7.34 -13.90 21.94
CA GLY A 40 7.74 -13.90 20.54
C GLY A 40 6.62 -13.51 19.59
N PRO A 41 6.81 -13.71 18.28
CA PRO A 41 5.74 -13.59 17.31
C PRO A 41 4.74 -14.75 17.44
N VAL A 42 3.45 -14.43 17.52
CA VAL A 42 2.33 -15.37 17.45
C VAL A 42 1.58 -15.12 16.14
N VAL A 43 1.56 -16.13 15.26
CA VAL A 43 0.85 -16.05 13.98
C VAL A 43 -0.65 -15.97 14.22
N LEU A 44 -1.31 -15.00 13.58
CA LEU A 44 -2.75 -14.84 13.59
C LEU A 44 -3.38 -15.36 12.30
N GLU A 45 -2.82 -14.96 11.16
CA GLU A 45 -3.40 -15.25 9.85
C GLU A 45 -2.30 -15.42 8.79
N LEU A 46 -2.50 -16.38 7.90
CA LEU A 46 -1.75 -16.52 6.65
C LEU A 46 -2.70 -16.22 5.48
N ASN A 47 -2.38 -15.16 4.76
CA ASN A 47 -3.13 -14.69 3.60
C ASN A 47 -2.45 -15.18 2.31
N PRO A 48 -2.95 -16.22 1.61
CA PRO A 48 -2.30 -16.82 0.44
C PRO A 48 -2.47 -15.98 -0.84
N ARG A 49 -2.30 -14.66 -0.73
CA ARG A 49 -2.44 -13.69 -1.82
C ARG A 49 -1.47 -12.51 -1.61
N PRO A 50 -1.11 -11.79 -2.68
CA PRO A 50 -0.44 -10.50 -2.52
C PRO A 50 -1.31 -9.51 -1.75
N GLY A 51 -0.75 -8.91 -0.71
CA GLY A 51 -1.39 -7.85 0.05
C GLY A 51 -1.25 -6.48 -0.62
N ALA A 52 -2.01 -5.48 -0.13
CA ALA A 52 -1.96 -4.11 -0.65
C ALA A 52 -0.55 -3.48 -0.59
N ALA A 53 0.28 -3.91 0.37
CA ALA A 53 1.66 -3.45 0.51
C ALA A 53 2.56 -3.82 -0.68
N LEU A 54 2.15 -4.75 -1.56
CA LEU A 54 2.93 -5.13 -2.75
C LEU A 54 3.24 -3.92 -3.64
N ALA A 55 2.36 -2.93 -3.70
CA ALA A 55 2.56 -1.70 -4.48
C ALA A 55 3.83 -0.91 -4.04
N LEU A 56 4.30 -1.09 -2.80
CA LEU A 56 5.53 -0.47 -2.31
C LEU A 56 6.80 -1.13 -2.88
N TRP A 57 6.67 -2.33 -3.44
CA TRP A 57 7.76 -3.18 -3.91
C TRP A 57 7.71 -3.39 -5.42
N ASP A 58 6.91 -2.61 -6.16
CA ASP A 58 6.68 -2.88 -7.58
C ASP A 58 7.97 -2.81 -8.41
N THR A 59 8.95 -2.01 -7.97
CA THR A 59 10.27 -1.90 -8.61
C THR A 59 11.28 -2.96 -8.18
N ALA A 60 10.93 -3.83 -7.21
CA ALA A 60 11.81 -4.89 -6.75
C ALA A 60 12.01 -6.00 -7.80
N TRP A 61 11.10 -6.11 -8.78
CA TRP A 61 11.21 -7.08 -9.87
C TRP A 61 11.06 -6.42 -11.24
N PRO A 62 11.82 -6.83 -12.27
CA PRO A 62 11.70 -6.26 -13.62
C PRO A 62 10.29 -6.35 -14.22
N VAL A 63 9.56 -7.42 -13.88
CA VAL A 63 8.19 -7.68 -14.37
C VAL A 63 7.11 -7.13 -13.43
N GLY A 64 7.49 -6.35 -12.41
CA GLY A 64 6.59 -5.91 -11.35
C GLY A 64 6.32 -6.99 -10.30
N GLY A 65 5.82 -6.57 -9.13
CA GLY A 65 5.53 -7.48 -8.02
C GLY A 65 4.46 -8.52 -8.37
N LEU A 66 3.40 -8.08 -9.07
CA LEU A 66 2.32 -8.97 -9.51
C LEU A 66 2.80 -9.95 -10.59
N GLY A 67 3.61 -9.49 -11.54
CA GLY A 67 4.19 -10.36 -12.57
C GLY A 67 5.06 -11.46 -11.96
N ALA A 68 5.90 -11.11 -10.97
CA ALA A 68 6.70 -12.08 -10.23
C ALA A 68 5.86 -13.10 -9.46
N HIS A 69 4.77 -12.65 -8.83
CA HIS A 69 3.81 -13.54 -8.16
C HIS A 69 3.19 -14.55 -9.14
N VAL A 70 2.64 -14.06 -10.27
CA VAL A 70 2.00 -14.92 -11.28
C VAL A 70 2.99 -15.93 -11.87
N ALA A 71 4.22 -15.51 -12.15
CA ALA A 71 5.27 -16.41 -12.66
C ALA A 71 5.55 -17.56 -11.67
N ALA A 72 5.68 -17.26 -10.38
CA ALA A 72 5.90 -18.27 -9.34
C ALA A 72 4.69 -19.23 -9.21
N CYS A 73 3.46 -18.71 -9.23
CA CYS A 73 2.26 -19.55 -9.17
C CYS A 73 2.14 -20.51 -10.35
N ARG A 74 2.63 -20.11 -11.53
CA ARG A 74 2.69 -20.95 -12.75
C ARG A 74 3.82 -21.99 -12.74
N GLY A 75 4.51 -22.17 -11.62
CA GLY A 75 5.61 -23.12 -11.49
C GLY A 75 6.98 -22.58 -11.90
N GLY A 76 7.07 -21.28 -12.22
CA GLY A 76 8.35 -20.61 -12.38
C GLY A 76 9.11 -20.47 -11.06
N PRO A 77 10.43 -20.24 -11.11
CA PRO A 77 11.22 -20.03 -9.91
C PRO A 77 10.80 -18.74 -9.18
N ALA A 78 10.95 -18.73 -7.87
CA ALA A 78 10.83 -17.49 -7.10
C ALA A 78 11.95 -16.52 -7.53
N LEU A 79 11.58 -15.36 -8.03
CA LEU A 79 12.54 -14.34 -8.44
C LEU A 79 13.06 -13.57 -7.22
N PRO A 80 14.38 -13.37 -7.08
CA PRO A 80 14.91 -12.57 -5.98
C PRO A 80 14.48 -11.11 -6.12
N ALA A 81 14.07 -10.50 -5.01
CA ALA A 81 13.76 -9.08 -4.95
C ALA A 81 15.05 -8.25 -5.05
N ARG A 82 15.04 -7.21 -5.89
CA ARG A 82 16.08 -6.20 -5.93
C ARG A 82 15.92 -5.21 -4.77
N PRO A 83 17.00 -4.58 -4.28
CA PRO A 83 16.89 -3.47 -3.35
C PRO A 83 15.99 -2.37 -3.92
N VAL A 84 15.05 -1.90 -3.11
CA VAL A 84 14.16 -0.78 -3.46
C VAL A 84 14.46 0.41 -2.56
N THR A 85 14.25 1.61 -3.10
CA THR A 85 14.24 2.83 -2.31
C THR A 85 13.13 2.76 -1.25
N VAL A 86 13.35 3.34 -0.07
CA VAL A 86 12.31 3.42 0.96
C VAL A 86 11.09 4.10 0.34
N THR A 87 9.97 3.38 0.30
CA THR A 87 8.74 3.81 -0.32
C THR A 87 7.59 3.65 0.66
N GLY A 88 6.71 4.63 0.70
CA GLY A 88 5.54 4.63 1.55
C GLY A 88 4.31 5.06 0.76
N MET A 89 3.15 4.65 1.25
CA MET A 89 1.87 5.04 0.71
C MET A 89 0.92 5.50 1.81
N ARG A 90 -0.09 6.28 1.44
CA ARG A 90 -1.17 6.72 2.32
C ARG A 90 -2.47 6.81 1.53
N ILE A 91 -3.54 6.26 2.09
CA ILE A 91 -4.89 6.47 1.54
C ILE A 91 -5.37 7.84 2.02
N VAL A 92 -5.85 8.66 1.09
CA VAL A 92 -6.49 9.94 1.40
C VAL A 92 -7.99 9.74 1.41
N TYR A 93 -8.66 10.25 2.43
CA TYR A 93 -10.10 10.10 2.62
C TYR A 93 -10.81 11.44 2.46
N ALA A 94 -12.04 11.39 1.95
CA ALA A 94 -12.86 12.57 1.75
C ALA A 94 -13.37 13.13 3.06
N ALA A 95 -13.04 14.40 3.36
CA ALA A 95 -13.55 15.09 4.54
C ALA A 95 -15.08 15.36 4.45
N ARG A 96 -15.60 15.49 3.23
CA ARG A 96 -17.01 15.72 2.91
C ARG A 96 -17.36 15.03 1.59
N SER A 97 -18.64 14.72 1.38
CA SER A 97 -19.11 14.19 0.10
C SER A 97 -18.92 15.23 -1.01
N CYS A 98 -18.49 14.79 -2.19
CA CYS A 98 -18.32 15.68 -3.33
C CYS A 98 -18.25 14.95 -4.66
N ARG A 99 -18.48 15.71 -5.73
CA ARG A 99 -18.26 15.27 -7.11
C ARG A 99 -16.91 15.78 -7.59
N VAL A 100 -16.10 14.87 -8.12
CA VAL A 100 -14.78 15.18 -8.70
C VAL A 100 -14.98 16.06 -9.94
N ASP A 101 -14.37 17.24 -9.95
CA ASP A 101 -14.42 18.11 -11.13
C ASP A 101 -13.82 17.38 -12.35
N ARG A 102 -14.50 17.46 -13.50
CA ARG A 102 -14.05 16.81 -14.73
C ARG A 102 -12.72 17.38 -15.26
N SER A 103 -12.40 18.61 -14.90
CA SER A 103 -11.14 19.27 -15.25
C SER A 103 -9.98 18.83 -14.36
N TRP A 104 -10.25 18.17 -13.22
CA TRP A 104 -9.21 17.76 -12.29
C TRP A 104 -8.18 16.86 -12.96
N ARG A 105 -6.90 17.11 -12.65
CA ARG A 105 -5.76 16.34 -13.15
C ARG A 105 -5.01 15.77 -11.97
N TRP A 106 -5.09 14.44 -11.84
CA TRP A 106 -4.41 13.72 -10.77
C TRP A 106 -2.90 13.83 -10.89
N PRO A 107 -2.18 14.17 -9.81
CA PRO A 107 -0.73 14.12 -9.79
C PRO A 107 -0.21 12.70 -10.06
N ARG A 108 0.96 12.58 -10.70
CA ARG A 108 1.57 11.27 -11.04
C ARG A 108 1.86 10.39 -9.81
N TRP A 109 1.93 10.98 -8.62
CA TRP A 109 2.14 10.29 -7.35
C TRP A 109 0.86 9.76 -6.70
N CYS A 110 -0.30 9.91 -7.35
CA CYS A 110 -1.56 9.30 -6.94
C CYS A 110 -1.84 8.00 -7.73
N ARG A 111 -2.57 7.07 -7.10
CA ARG A 111 -3.13 5.83 -7.67
C ARG A 111 -4.55 5.63 -7.13
N ASP A 112 -5.28 4.65 -7.67
CA ASP A 112 -6.67 4.36 -7.32
C ASP A 112 -7.56 5.59 -7.55
N LEU A 113 -7.48 6.12 -8.78
CA LEU A 113 -8.01 7.44 -9.12
C LEU A 113 -9.50 7.37 -9.50
N PRO A 114 -10.37 8.17 -8.87
CA PRO A 114 -11.73 8.37 -9.31
C PRO A 114 -11.77 8.92 -10.74
N GLY A 115 -12.75 8.44 -11.51
CA GLY A 115 -13.01 8.95 -12.86
C GLY A 115 -13.51 10.40 -12.84
N PRO A 116 -13.40 11.13 -13.97
CA PRO A 116 -13.95 12.48 -14.11
C PRO A 116 -15.45 12.51 -13.77
N GLY A 117 -15.86 13.38 -12.84
CA GLY A 117 -17.26 13.47 -12.42
C GLY A 117 -17.70 12.40 -11.40
N ALA A 118 -16.81 11.53 -10.92
CA ALA A 118 -17.17 10.53 -9.92
C ALA A 118 -17.69 11.17 -8.62
N TRP A 119 -18.68 10.55 -8.00
CA TRP A 119 -19.12 10.90 -6.65
C TRP A 119 -18.25 10.20 -5.61
N ILE A 120 -17.83 10.93 -4.59
CA ILE A 120 -17.08 10.41 -3.46
C ILE A 120 -17.85 10.78 -2.20
N GLY A 121 -18.28 9.79 -1.43
CA GLY A 121 -18.95 10.02 -0.16
C GLY A 121 -17.99 10.50 0.92
N GLN A 122 -18.51 11.20 1.94
CA GLN A 122 -17.77 11.53 3.15
C GLN A 122 -17.16 10.26 3.77
N GLY A 123 -15.90 10.35 4.20
CA GLY A 123 -15.15 9.23 4.77
C GLY A 123 -14.71 8.18 3.75
N ALA A 124 -15.14 8.27 2.48
CA ALA A 124 -14.72 7.35 1.43
C ALA A 124 -13.28 7.64 0.98
N PRO A 125 -12.52 6.63 0.53
CA PRO A 125 -11.19 6.85 -0.03
C PRO A 125 -11.28 7.66 -1.31
N ILE A 126 -10.48 8.73 -1.39
CA ILE A 126 -10.29 9.53 -2.60
C ILE A 126 -9.28 8.85 -3.52
N CYS A 127 -8.06 8.59 -3.02
CA CYS A 127 -6.98 8.00 -3.79
C CYS A 127 -5.86 7.52 -2.85
N THR A 128 -4.94 6.71 -3.35
CA THR A 128 -3.69 6.37 -2.65
C THR A 128 -2.55 7.26 -3.13
N ILE A 129 -1.86 7.94 -2.21
CA ILE A 129 -0.68 8.76 -2.49
C ILE A 129 0.59 7.97 -2.15
N PHE A 130 1.60 8.07 -3.00
CA PHE A 130 2.89 7.39 -2.81
C PHE A 130 3.99 8.42 -2.54
N ALA A 131 5.10 8.01 -1.93
CA ALA A 131 6.35 8.76 -1.91
C ALA A 131 7.54 7.81 -1.69
N SER A 132 8.70 8.20 -2.21
CA SER A 132 9.97 7.47 -2.03
C SER A 132 11.08 8.43 -1.60
N GLY A 133 12.07 7.92 -0.88
CA GLY A 133 13.21 8.70 -0.38
C GLY A 133 14.29 7.81 0.23
N ALA A 134 15.41 8.40 0.63
CA ALA A 134 16.53 7.65 1.21
C ALA A 134 16.22 7.15 2.63
N THR A 135 15.29 7.80 3.34
CA THR A 135 14.92 7.45 4.72
C THR A 135 13.41 7.43 4.92
N VAL A 136 12.96 6.68 5.93
CA VAL A 136 11.54 6.65 6.36
C VAL A 136 11.06 8.07 6.69
N ARG A 137 11.88 8.88 7.37
CA ARG A 137 11.54 10.27 7.72
C ARG A 137 11.27 11.13 6.47
N GLN A 138 12.13 11.05 5.46
CA GLN A 138 11.93 11.79 4.21
C GLN A 138 10.64 11.38 3.49
N VAL A 139 10.33 10.07 3.50
CA VAL A 139 9.08 9.54 2.93
C VAL A 139 7.88 10.07 3.69
N GLU A 140 7.89 10.01 5.02
CA GLU A 140 6.80 10.53 5.87
C GLU A 140 6.57 12.03 5.66
N GLU A 141 7.63 12.83 5.61
CA GLU A 141 7.55 14.27 5.34
C GLU A 141 6.99 14.55 3.93
N SER A 142 7.42 13.79 2.92
CA SER A 142 6.91 13.90 1.55
C SER A 142 5.43 13.54 1.45
N LEU A 143 4.99 12.45 2.09
CA LEU A 143 3.58 12.06 2.17
C LEU A 143 2.75 13.14 2.87
N ARG A 144 3.25 13.75 3.95
CA ARG A 144 2.57 14.83 4.66
C ARG A 144 2.40 16.07 3.78
N ARG A 145 3.45 16.46 3.03
CA ARG A 145 3.38 17.58 2.07
C ARG A 145 2.39 17.30 0.94
N ARG A 146 2.41 16.09 0.37
CA ARG A 146 1.49 15.66 -0.70
C ARG A 146 0.05 15.61 -0.24
N LEU A 147 -0.21 15.11 0.98
CA LEU A 147 -1.54 15.14 1.60
C LEU A 147 -2.05 16.57 1.73
N GLY A 148 -1.29 17.47 2.36
CA GLY A 148 -1.72 18.86 2.53
C GLY A 148 -1.88 19.61 1.21
N TRP A 149 -1.07 19.31 0.19
CA TRP A 149 -1.27 19.83 -1.16
C TRP A 149 -2.58 19.31 -1.76
N LEU A 150 -2.84 18.00 -1.67
CA LEU A 150 -4.05 17.39 -2.22
C LEU A 150 -5.29 17.95 -1.52
N GLU A 151 -5.31 18.01 -0.19
CA GLU A 151 -6.43 18.56 0.58
C GLU A 151 -6.76 19.99 0.15
N ARG A 152 -5.75 20.87 0.01
CA ARG A 152 -5.97 22.25 -0.42
C ARG A 152 -6.43 22.37 -1.87
N GLN A 153 -5.82 21.64 -2.79
CA GLN A 153 -6.11 21.78 -4.22
C GLN A 153 -7.38 21.04 -4.62
N PHE A 154 -7.59 19.85 -4.07
CA PHE A 154 -8.73 18.98 -4.39
C PHE A 154 -10.04 19.52 -3.81
N GLN A 155 -10.04 20.14 -2.61
CA GLN A 155 -11.26 20.75 -2.06
C GLN A 155 -11.89 21.79 -2.99
N ASN A 156 -11.06 22.57 -3.70
CA ASN A 156 -11.53 23.57 -4.68
C ASN A 156 -12.13 22.93 -5.94
N HIS A 157 -11.80 21.65 -6.19
CA HIS A 157 -12.23 20.88 -7.36
C HIS A 157 -13.16 19.73 -6.95
N CYS A 158 -13.74 19.81 -5.75
CA CYS A 158 -14.75 18.90 -5.27
C CYS A 158 -16.01 19.70 -4.98
N ARG A 159 -16.95 19.65 -5.92
CA ARG A 159 -18.22 20.37 -5.83
C ARG A 159 -19.15 19.58 -4.89
N THR A 160 -19.55 20.21 -3.81
CA THR A 160 -20.70 19.74 -3.02
C THR A 160 -21.95 19.94 -3.89
N GLU A 161 -22.88 18.99 -3.88
CA GLU A 161 -24.20 19.27 -4.44
C GLU A 161 -24.75 20.50 -3.69
N VAL A 162 -25.05 21.54 -4.44
CA VAL A 162 -25.97 22.57 -3.97
C VAL A 162 -27.32 21.87 -4.03
N GLU A 163 -27.98 21.70 -2.88
CA GLU A 163 -29.39 21.32 -2.83
C GLU A 163 -30.13 22.25 -3.79
N THR A 164 -30.56 21.70 -4.92
CA THR A 164 -31.49 22.37 -5.82
C THR A 164 -32.84 21.92 -5.32
N GLU A 165 -33.45 22.77 -4.48
CA GLU A 165 -34.90 22.80 -4.28
C GLU A 165 -35.61 23.10 -5.60
#